data_AF-A0A6A5SA53-F1
#
_entry.id   AF-A0A6A5SA53-F1
#
_cell.length_a   1.000
_cell.length_b   1.000
_cell.length_c   1.000
_cell.angle_alpha   90.00
_cell.angle_beta   90.00
_cell.angle_gamma   90.00
#
_symmetry.space_group_name_H-M   'P 1'
#
loop_
_entity.id
_entity.type
_entity.pdbx_description
1 polymer ?
#
loop_
_entity_poly.entity_id
_entity_poly.type
_entity_poly.pdbx_seq_one_letter_code
_entity_poly.pdbx_strand_id
1 'polypeptide(L)'
;MFKPLSTAYSTELASHLHSSQGLLSIKKGDFFPLFWKAWKSSFKETTILKSFEATGIWPKNREVILKRFYPQTPDEDEPTGSSPSLNEADWRKIREVVQSVVKEGADKEANKVTQAFHHLHVQNELLHHELEGLRGALTTKKKHKKKSKALDLQQRQEYYGGAVFWSPRKMREAYARETVRQRDEAEENLQKAKTKELREAAKLLKKREAEGWRVERERLKEEREKKKATKAAQYARQKEERDSVKALQLPKKGKRQASRPPTTSNKRQKLVGGQPGHAQVQDEPLGLPHKVTSCGRNIKLPSKFR
;
A
#
# COMPACT_ATOMS: atom_id res chain seq x y z
N MET A 1 -41.16 -13.10 -22.20
CA MET A 1 -40.03 -12.93 -21.25
C MET A 1 -38.89 -12.09 -21.78
N PHE A 2 -38.31 -12.39 -22.94
CA PHE A 2 -37.11 -11.69 -23.42
C PHE A 2 -37.35 -10.25 -23.92
N LYS A 3 -38.51 -9.95 -24.52
CA LYS A 3 -38.88 -8.58 -24.93
C LYS A 3 -38.95 -7.61 -23.72
N PRO A 4 -39.66 -7.95 -22.61
CA PRO A 4 -39.60 -7.16 -21.38
C PRO A 4 -38.17 -6.95 -20.84
N LEU A 5 -37.33 -7.99 -20.88
CA LEU A 5 -35.93 -7.89 -20.46
C LEU A 5 -35.15 -6.92 -21.34
N SER A 6 -35.28 -7.00 -22.68
CA SER A 6 -34.58 -6.08 -23.58
C SER A 6 -35.02 -4.64 -23.37
N THR A 7 -36.32 -4.40 -23.19
CA THR A 7 -36.84 -3.06 -22.91
C THR A 7 -36.31 -2.53 -21.59
N ALA A 8 -36.36 -3.32 -20.51
CA ALA A 8 -35.83 -2.93 -19.20
C ALA A 8 -34.31 -2.69 -19.23
N TYR A 9 -33.56 -3.47 -20.01
CA TYR A 9 -32.13 -3.26 -20.17
C TYR A 9 -31.82 -1.97 -20.94
N SER A 10 -32.58 -1.68 -22.00
CA SER A 10 -32.45 -0.41 -22.74
C SER A 10 -32.77 0.80 -21.86
N THR A 11 -33.77 0.72 -20.99
CA THR A 11 -34.06 1.79 -20.03
C THR A 11 -32.94 1.97 -19.01
N GLU A 12 -32.38 0.88 -18.47
CA GLU A 12 -31.24 0.95 -17.55
C GLU A 12 -29.98 1.53 -18.21
N LEU A 13 -29.74 1.21 -19.48
CA LEU A 13 -28.66 1.81 -20.27
C LEU A 13 -28.86 3.32 -20.45
N ALA A 14 -30.07 3.75 -20.80
CA ALA A 14 -30.41 5.15 -20.93
C ALA A 14 -30.23 5.89 -19.60
N SER A 15 -30.74 5.33 -18.49
CA SER A 15 -30.54 5.89 -17.16
C SER A 15 -29.06 5.98 -16.79
N HIS A 16 -28.25 4.96 -17.09
CA HIS A 16 -26.81 4.99 -16.83
C HIS A 16 -26.09 6.08 -17.64
N LEU A 17 -26.45 6.25 -18.91
CA LEU A 17 -25.91 7.32 -19.75
C LEU A 17 -26.31 8.70 -19.22
N HIS A 18 -27.56 8.86 -18.80
CA HIS A 18 -28.05 10.12 -18.22
C HIS A 18 -27.36 10.44 -16.89
N SER A 19 -27.29 9.49 -15.96
CA SER A 19 -26.60 9.66 -14.67
C SER A 19 -25.11 9.96 -14.84
N SER A 20 -24.47 9.41 -15.86
CA SER A 20 -23.06 9.70 -16.15
C SER A 20 -22.84 10.89 -17.07
N GLN A 21 -23.91 11.55 -17.54
CA GLN A 21 -23.87 12.64 -18.54
C GLN A 21 -23.05 12.27 -19.80
N GLY A 22 -22.97 10.98 -20.14
CA GLY A 22 -22.12 10.49 -21.23
C GLY A 22 -20.60 10.56 -20.97
N LEU A 23 -20.15 10.95 -19.77
CA LEU A 23 -18.73 11.07 -19.42
C LEU A 23 -18.03 9.72 -19.23
N LEU A 24 -18.80 8.64 -19.10
CA LEU A 24 -18.28 7.28 -18.91
C LEU A 24 -18.68 6.38 -20.08
N SER A 25 -17.67 5.78 -20.71
CA SER A 25 -17.90 4.68 -21.63
C SER A 25 -18.32 3.43 -20.87
N ILE A 26 -19.32 2.73 -21.42
CA ILE A 26 -19.78 1.45 -20.89
C ILE A 26 -18.68 0.41 -21.14
N LYS A 27 -18.24 -0.27 -20.07
CA LYS A 27 -17.27 -1.36 -20.13
C LYS A 27 -17.93 -2.69 -19.82
N LYS A 28 -17.22 -3.79 -20.11
CA LYS A 28 -17.67 -5.16 -19.76
C LYS A 28 -18.01 -5.32 -18.28
N GLY A 29 -17.32 -4.60 -17.39
CA GLY A 29 -17.61 -4.62 -15.94
C GLY A 29 -18.95 -4.01 -15.55
N ASP A 30 -19.54 -3.17 -16.41
CA ASP A 30 -20.82 -2.50 -16.15
C ASP A 30 -22.01 -3.35 -16.60
N PHE A 31 -21.78 -4.37 -17.44
CA PHE A 31 -22.81 -5.25 -17.95
C PHE A 31 -23.62 -5.91 -16.83
N PHE A 32 -22.95 -6.59 -15.89
CA PHE A 32 -23.67 -7.38 -14.88
C PHE A 32 -24.53 -6.52 -13.95
N PRO A 33 -24.06 -5.39 -13.40
CA PRO A 33 -24.92 -4.49 -12.62
C PRO A 33 -26.16 -4.01 -13.37
N LEU A 34 -26.01 -3.60 -14.65
CA LEU A 34 -27.12 -3.12 -15.47
C LEU A 34 -28.09 -4.26 -15.83
N PHE A 35 -27.54 -5.39 -16.26
CA PHE A 35 -28.30 -6.59 -16.56
C PHE A 35 -29.08 -7.08 -15.34
N TRP A 36 -28.46 -7.10 -14.16
CA TRP A 36 -29.09 -7.61 -12.94
C TRP A 36 -30.27 -6.76 -12.49
N LYS A 37 -30.18 -5.43 -12.66
CA LYS A 37 -31.31 -4.53 -12.41
C LYS A 37 -32.45 -4.79 -13.39
N ALA A 38 -32.14 -4.83 -14.68
CA ALA A 38 -33.11 -5.13 -15.73
C ALA A 38 -33.78 -6.50 -15.53
N TRP A 39 -32.99 -7.52 -15.20
CA TRP A 39 -33.46 -8.87 -14.92
C TRP A 39 -34.46 -8.91 -13.78
N LYS A 40 -34.15 -8.28 -12.64
CA LYS A 40 -35.09 -8.20 -11.51
C LYS A 40 -36.37 -7.44 -11.85
N SER A 41 -36.29 -6.45 -12.72
CA SER A 41 -37.46 -5.70 -13.17
C SER A 41 -38.35 -6.55 -14.08
N SER A 42 -37.75 -7.32 -15.00
CA SER A 42 -38.48 -8.08 -16.02
C SER A 42 -38.93 -9.47 -15.58
N PHE A 43 -38.13 -10.21 -14.80
CA PHE A 43 -38.43 -11.57 -14.33
C PHE A 43 -39.23 -11.55 -13.02
N LYS A 44 -40.41 -10.92 -13.07
CA LYS A 44 -41.41 -10.95 -12.01
C LYS A 44 -42.44 -12.02 -12.30
N GLU A 45 -43.02 -12.61 -11.26
CA GLU A 45 -44.08 -13.61 -11.39
C GLU A 45 -45.23 -13.13 -12.29
N THR A 46 -45.67 -11.88 -12.12
CA THR A 46 -46.71 -11.27 -12.95
C THR A 46 -46.33 -11.22 -14.43
N THR A 47 -45.10 -10.85 -14.76
CA THR A 47 -44.59 -10.82 -16.15
C THR A 47 -44.45 -12.23 -16.72
N ILE A 48 -44.06 -13.20 -15.88
CA ILE A 48 -43.95 -14.61 -16.25
C ILE A 48 -45.34 -15.15 -16.61
N LEU A 49 -46.32 -14.99 -15.72
CA LEU A 49 -47.71 -15.43 -15.93
C LEU A 49 -48.31 -14.80 -17.18
N LYS A 50 -48.20 -13.48 -17.34
CA LYS A 50 -48.64 -12.76 -18.55
C LYS A 50 -47.96 -13.28 -19.81
N SER A 51 -46.70 -13.70 -19.72
CA SER A 51 -45.99 -14.23 -20.89
C SER A 51 -46.49 -15.62 -21.30
N PHE A 52 -46.85 -16.47 -20.34
CA PHE A 52 -47.47 -17.77 -20.61
C PHE A 52 -48.88 -17.59 -21.19
N GLU A 53 -49.66 -16.66 -20.63
CA GLU A 53 -50.99 -16.31 -21.11
C GLU A 53 -50.96 -15.80 -22.55
N ALA A 54 -50.04 -14.87 -22.84
CA ALA A 54 -49.86 -14.33 -24.20
C ALA A 54 -49.50 -15.42 -25.23
N THR A 55 -48.82 -16.49 -24.81
CA THR A 55 -48.52 -17.64 -25.69
C THR A 55 -49.66 -18.65 -25.77
N GLY A 56 -50.69 -18.54 -24.94
CA GLY A 56 -51.77 -19.53 -24.87
C GLY A 56 -51.33 -20.89 -24.35
N ILE A 57 -50.12 -21.01 -23.79
CA ILE A 57 -49.61 -22.23 -23.17
C ILE A 57 -50.34 -22.46 -21.84
N TRP A 58 -50.45 -21.39 -21.04
CA TRP A 58 -51.16 -21.39 -19.76
C TRP A 58 -51.76 -20.01 -19.47
N PRO A 59 -53.09 -19.88 -19.30
CA PRO A 59 -54.11 -20.91 -19.50
C PRO A 59 -54.10 -21.46 -20.93
N LYS A 60 -54.44 -22.74 -21.12
CA LYS A 60 -54.36 -23.42 -22.41
C LYS A 60 -55.41 -22.85 -23.36
N ASN A 61 -55.01 -21.91 -24.22
CA ASN A 61 -55.89 -21.25 -25.18
C ASN A 61 -55.18 -21.03 -26.52
N ARG A 62 -55.54 -21.85 -27.52
CA ARG A 62 -54.93 -21.82 -28.86
C ARG A 62 -55.36 -20.60 -29.68
N GLU A 63 -56.51 -20.01 -29.38
CA GLU A 63 -57.04 -18.87 -30.12
C GLU A 63 -56.19 -17.61 -29.95
N VAL A 64 -55.46 -17.49 -28.84
CA VAL A 64 -54.57 -16.34 -28.56
C VAL A 64 -53.52 -16.17 -29.67
N ILE A 65 -53.03 -17.27 -30.24
CA ILE A 65 -52.09 -17.24 -31.36
C ILE A 65 -52.84 -16.98 -32.66
N LEU A 66 -53.99 -17.64 -32.87
CA LEU A 66 -54.77 -17.51 -34.10
C LEU A 66 -55.28 -16.08 -34.31
N LYS A 67 -55.74 -15.40 -33.25
CA LYS A 67 -56.19 -14.00 -33.27
C LYS A 67 -55.12 -13.00 -33.74
N ARG A 68 -53.82 -13.34 -33.68
CA ARG A 68 -52.75 -12.47 -34.18
C ARG A 68 -52.65 -12.43 -35.70
N PHE A 69 -53.18 -13.45 -36.38
CA PHE A 69 -53.15 -13.56 -37.84
C PHE A 69 -54.43 -13.02 -38.50
N TYR A 70 -55.45 -12.71 -37.70
CA TYR A 70 -56.63 -11.97 -38.14
C TYR A 70 -56.47 -10.52 -37.69
N PRO A 71 -56.33 -9.55 -38.62
CA PRO A 71 -56.23 -8.15 -38.24
C PRO A 71 -57.55 -7.74 -37.59
N GLN A 72 -57.53 -7.54 -36.28
CA GLN A 72 -58.53 -6.70 -35.63
C GLN A 72 -58.11 -5.25 -35.89
N THR A 73 -59.02 -4.46 -36.45
CA THR A 73 -58.93 -3.00 -36.44
C THR A 73 -58.76 -2.56 -34.99
N PRO A 74 -57.72 -1.79 -34.65
CA PRO A 74 -57.52 -1.37 -33.27
C PRO A 74 -58.59 -0.35 -32.91
N ASP A 75 -59.45 -0.69 -31.95
CA ASP A 75 -60.10 0.32 -31.13
C ASP A 75 -59.00 0.99 -30.28
N GLU A 76 -59.08 2.31 -30.16
CA GLU A 76 -58.05 3.15 -29.56
C GLU A 76 -57.63 2.65 -28.17
N ASP A 77 -56.36 2.28 -28.04
CA ASP A 77 -55.76 1.94 -26.75
C ASP A 77 -55.71 3.20 -25.86
N GLU A 78 -56.50 3.15 -24.78
CA GLU A 78 -56.38 3.99 -23.59
C GLU A 78 -54.90 4.15 -23.17
N PRO A 79 -54.38 5.38 -23.03
CA PRO A 79 -53.01 5.59 -22.61
C PRO A 79 -52.86 5.18 -21.15
N THR A 80 -52.36 3.97 -20.91
CA THR A 80 -51.86 3.56 -19.58
C THR A 80 -50.56 4.32 -19.30
N GLY A 81 -50.71 5.60 -19.01
CA GLY A 81 -49.70 6.45 -18.43
C GLY A 81 -49.56 6.08 -16.96
N SER A 82 -48.72 5.09 -16.66
CA SER A 82 -48.22 4.92 -15.30
C SER A 82 -47.22 6.04 -15.06
N SER A 83 -47.73 7.21 -14.66
CA SER A 83 -46.91 8.29 -14.12
C SER A 83 -46.17 7.75 -12.89
N PRO A 84 -44.85 7.98 -12.77
CA PRO A 84 -44.19 7.72 -11.51
C PRO A 84 -44.80 8.69 -10.51
N SER A 85 -45.24 8.17 -9.35
CA SER A 85 -45.60 8.99 -8.20
C SER A 85 -44.35 9.71 -7.70
N LEU A 86 -43.95 10.75 -8.42
CA LEU A 86 -43.11 11.80 -7.88
C LEU A 86 -43.94 12.49 -6.80
N ASN A 87 -43.27 13.01 -5.78
CA ASN A 87 -43.87 13.72 -4.65
C ASN A 87 -44.48 15.07 -5.10
N GLU A 88 -45.41 15.04 -6.07
CA GLU A 88 -46.19 16.16 -6.58
C GLU A 88 -47.10 16.77 -5.50
N ALA A 89 -47.23 16.03 -4.39
CA ALA A 89 -47.99 16.40 -3.21
C ALA A 89 -47.43 17.61 -2.46
N ASP A 90 -46.20 18.09 -2.72
CA ASP A 90 -45.62 19.18 -1.92
C ASP A 90 -45.84 20.56 -2.54
N TRP A 91 -45.69 20.74 -3.85
CA TRP A 91 -45.86 22.06 -4.48
C TRP A 91 -47.34 22.47 -4.60
N ARG A 92 -48.25 21.52 -4.85
CA ARG A 92 -49.69 21.78 -4.91
C ARG A 92 -50.22 22.28 -3.56
N LYS A 93 -49.78 21.65 -2.46
CA LYS A 93 -50.09 22.09 -1.09
C LYS A 93 -49.52 23.47 -0.78
N ILE A 94 -48.27 23.75 -1.18
CA ILE A 94 -47.68 25.08 -0.99
C ILE A 94 -48.47 26.14 -1.77
N ARG A 95 -48.92 25.83 -2.99
CA ARG A 95 -49.75 26.72 -3.80
C ARG A 95 -51.10 26.99 -3.15
N GLU A 96 -51.76 25.96 -2.63
CA GLU A 96 -53.03 26.10 -1.89
C GLU A 96 -52.86 27.00 -0.66
N VAL A 97 -51.79 26.82 0.11
CA VAL A 97 -51.47 27.69 1.25
C VAL A 97 -51.23 29.13 0.80
N VAL A 98 -50.44 29.35 -0.24
CA VAL A 98 -50.19 30.70 -0.78
C VAL A 98 -51.51 31.35 -1.24
N GLN A 99 -52.37 30.62 -1.93
CA GLN A 99 -53.69 31.14 -2.36
C GLN A 99 -54.62 31.45 -1.19
N SER A 100 -54.54 30.70 -0.09
CA SER A 100 -55.34 30.97 1.12
C SER A 100 -54.95 32.24 1.88
N VAL A 101 -53.71 32.72 1.72
CA VAL A 101 -53.17 33.89 2.44
C VAL A 101 -53.24 35.17 1.59
N VAL A 102 -53.37 35.05 0.28
CA VAL A 102 -53.34 36.18 -0.66
C VAL A 102 -54.67 36.93 -0.62
N LYS A 103 -54.59 38.26 -0.50
CA LYS A 103 -55.76 39.16 -0.53
C LYS A 103 -56.30 39.28 -1.96
N GLU A 104 -57.61 39.48 -2.09
CA GLU A 104 -58.26 39.73 -3.40
C GLU A 104 -57.56 40.89 -4.14
N GLY A 105 -57.08 40.60 -5.36
CA GLY A 105 -56.36 41.54 -6.22
C GLY A 105 -54.85 41.31 -6.34
N ALA A 106 -54.23 40.54 -5.43
CA ALA A 106 -52.78 40.23 -5.46
C ALA A 106 -52.45 38.87 -6.12
N ASP A 107 -53.43 38.20 -6.74
CA ASP A 107 -53.28 36.87 -7.34
C ASP A 107 -52.20 36.80 -8.43
N LYS A 108 -52.02 37.89 -9.19
CA LYS A 108 -51.00 37.95 -10.24
C LYS A 108 -49.59 37.92 -9.65
N GLU A 109 -49.37 38.59 -8.53
CA GLU A 109 -48.07 38.64 -7.84
C GLU A 109 -47.80 37.31 -7.12
N ALA A 110 -48.82 36.77 -6.46
CA ALA A 110 -48.76 35.45 -5.85
C ALA A 110 -48.43 34.35 -6.87
N ASN A 111 -49.08 34.36 -8.04
CA ASN A 111 -48.80 33.41 -9.10
C ASN A 111 -47.36 33.51 -9.60
N LYS A 112 -46.80 34.73 -9.76
CA LYS A 112 -45.38 34.91 -10.12
C LYS A 112 -44.45 34.29 -9.08
N VAL A 113 -44.73 34.47 -7.78
CA VAL A 113 -43.93 33.87 -6.70
C VAL A 113 -44.04 32.34 -6.73
N THR A 114 -45.25 31.79 -6.91
CA THR A 114 -45.42 30.33 -7.01
C THR A 114 -44.73 29.73 -8.23
N GLN A 115 -44.74 30.44 -9.38
CA GLN A 115 -44.02 30.02 -10.58
C GLN A 115 -42.50 30.06 -10.39
N ALA A 116 -41.99 31.13 -9.77
CA ALA A 116 -40.56 31.24 -9.44
C ALA A 116 -40.13 30.15 -8.46
N PHE A 117 -40.94 29.88 -7.44
CA PHE A 117 -40.70 28.79 -6.49
C PHE A 117 -40.71 27.42 -7.18
N HIS A 118 -41.70 27.13 -8.02
CA HIS A 118 -41.76 25.88 -8.79
C HIS A 118 -40.53 25.73 -9.68
N HIS A 119 -40.13 26.80 -10.37
CA HIS A 119 -38.91 26.81 -11.18
C HIS A 119 -37.67 26.47 -10.34
N LEU A 120 -37.49 27.13 -9.19
CA LEU A 120 -36.38 26.88 -8.27
C LEU A 120 -36.42 25.45 -7.69
N HIS A 121 -37.61 24.93 -7.37
CA HIS A 121 -37.76 23.58 -6.86
C HIS A 121 -37.36 22.53 -7.91
N VAL A 122 -37.88 22.64 -9.13
CA VAL A 122 -37.50 21.77 -10.24
C VAL A 122 -36.01 21.86 -10.56
N GLN A 123 -35.42 23.07 -10.51
CA GLN A 123 -33.99 23.26 -10.66
C GLN A 123 -33.19 22.56 -9.56
N ASN A 124 -33.60 22.66 -8.29
CA ASN A 124 -32.92 21.98 -7.19
C ASN A 124 -33.02 20.46 -7.32
N GLU A 125 -34.19 19.91 -7.65
CA GLU A 125 -34.37 18.48 -7.91
C GLU A 125 -33.47 18.00 -9.05
N LEU A 126 -33.42 18.75 -10.16
CA LEU A 126 -32.54 18.44 -11.28
C LEU A 126 -31.07 18.43 -10.85
N LEU A 127 -30.63 19.45 -10.10
CA LEU A 127 -29.28 19.53 -9.56
C LEU A 127 -28.98 18.36 -8.60
N HIS A 128 -29.93 17.95 -7.76
CA HIS A 128 -29.76 16.81 -6.87
C HIS A 128 -29.56 15.50 -7.64
N HIS A 129 -30.39 15.25 -8.65
CA HIS A 129 -30.26 14.09 -9.53
C HIS A 129 -28.94 14.09 -10.31
N GLU A 130 -28.51 15.25 -10.82
CA GLU A 130 -27.21 15.41 -11.49
C GLU A 130 -26.04 15.12 -10.54
N LEU A 131 -26.05 15.69 -9.34
CA LEU A 131 -25.01 15.47 -8.34
C LEU A 131 -24.94 14.01 -7.91
N GLU A 132 -26.09 13.35 -7.70
CA GLU A 132 -26.14 11.92 -7.39
C GLU A 132 -25.59 11.08 -8.54
N GLY A 133 -25.99 11.38 -9.78
CA GLY A 133 -25.48 10.74 -10.99
C GLY A 133 -23.97 10.87 -11.12
N LEU A 134 -23.43 12.08 -10.98
CA LEU A 134 -22.00 12.36 -11.04
C LEU A 134 -21.21 11.67 -9.92
N ARG A 135 -21.76 11.65 -8.69
CA ARG A 135 -21.18 10.88 -7.58
C ARG A 135 -21.12 9.39 -7.93
N GLY A 136 -22.21 8.83 -8.45
CA GLY A 136 -22.27 7.46 -8.94
C GLY A 136 -21.23 7.19 -10.02
N ALA A 137 -21.15 8.05 -11.03
CA ALA A 137 -20.18 7.99 -12.12
C ALA A 137 -18.74 8.00 -11.60
N LEU A 138 -18.41 8.88 -10.65
CA LEU A 138 -17.07 8.91 -10.04
C LEU A 138 -16.73 7.59 -9.34
N THR A 139 -17.68 6.96 -8.63
CA THR A 139 -17.44 5.65 -8.01
C THR A 139 -17.21 4.56 -9.06
N THR A 140 -17.98 4.55 -10.14
CA THR A 140 -17.82 3.59 -11.26
C THR A 140 -16.48 3.80 -11.95
N LYS A 141 -16.07 5.04 -12.21
CA LYS A 141 -14.75 5.38 -12.76
C LYS A 141 -13.62 4.90 -11.85
N LYS A 142 -13.75 5.07 -10.54
CA LYS A 142 -12.79 4.53 -9.56
C LYS A 142 -12.76 3.00 -9.63
N LYS A 143 -13.91 2.32 -9.74
CA LYS A 143 -13.99 0.86 -9.91
C LYS A 143 -13.32 0.41 -11.21
N HIS A 144 -13.53 1.12 -12.32
CA HIS A 144 -12.88 0.82 -13.62
C HIS A 144 -11.35 0.93 -13.57
N LYS A 145 -10.81 1.84 -12.75
CA LYS A 145 -9.36 1.99 -12.57
C LYS A 145 -8.76 0.90 -11.68
N LYS A 146 -9.55 0.31 -10.77
CA LYS A 146 -9.08 -0.77 -9.92
C LYS A 146 -8.87 -2.02 -10.77
N LYS A 147 -7.60 -2.36 -11.01
CA LYS A 147 -7.25 -3.66 -11.55
C LYS A 147 -7.54 -4.70 -10.48
N SER A 148 -8.42 -5.66 -10.77
CA SER A 148 -8.64 -6.80 -9.89
C SER A 148 -7.36 -7.62 -9.81
N LYS A 149 -6.94 -7.99 -8.60
CA LYS A 149 -5.90 -9.00 -8.42
C LYS A 149 -6.44 -10.33 -8.94
N ALA A 150 -5.68 -11.01 -9.79
CA ALA A 150 -6.05 -12.33 -10.24
C ALA A 150 -5.97 -13.30 -9.06
N LEU A 151 -7.07 -14.00 -8.80
CA LEU A 151 -7.10 -15.05 -7.80
C LEU A 151 -6.27 -16.24 -8.31
N ASP A 152 -5.32 -16.71 -7.51
CA ASP A 152 -4.46 -17.83 -7.90
C ASP A 152 -5.21 -19.16 -7.81
N LEU A 153 -5.89 -19.50 -8.91
CA LEU A 153 -6.61 -20.75 -9.07
C LEU A 153 -5.63 -21.81 -9.57
N GLN A 154 -5.11 -22.61 -8.64
CA GLN A 154 -4.18 -23.69 -8.98
C GLN A 154 -4.90 -24.81 -9.73
N GLN A 155 -4.45 -25.05 -10.97
CA GLN A 155 -4.90 -26.17 -11.80
C GLN A 155 -4.20 -27.45 -11.35
N ARG A 156 -4.93 -28.58 -11.30
CA ARG A 156 -4.32 -29.89 -11.09
C ARG A 156 -3.56 -30.31 -12.34
N GLN A 157 -2.35 -30.85 -12.17
CA GLN A 157 -1.44 -31.23 -13.26
C GLN A 157 -2.00 -32.31 -14.20
N GLU A 158 -3.00 -33.07 -13.77
CA GLU A 158 -3.55 -34.23 -14.49
C GLU A 158 -4.47 -33.87 -15.68
N TYR A 159 -4.71 -32.58 -15.97
CA TYR A 159 -5.67 -32.18 -17.00
C TYR A 159 -4.99 -31.78 -18.32
N TYR A 160 -5.18 -32.60 -19.36
CA TYR A 160 -4.67 -32.37 -20.70
C TYR A 160 -5.61 -31.46 -21.52
N GLY A 161 -5.22 -30.19 -21.67
CA GLY A 161 -5.61 -29.29 -22.77
C GLY A 161 -7.10 -29.05 -23.03
N GLY A 162 -7.71 -28.08 -22.33
CA GLY A 162 -9.04 -27.55 -22.63
C GLY A 162 -9.41 -26.32 -21.79
N ALA A 163 -10.57 -25.71 -22.05
CA ALA A 163 -11.09 -24.61 -21.24
C ALA A 163 -11.32 -25.07 -19.78
N VAL A 164 -10.75 -24.35 -18.81
CA VAL A 164 -10.82 -24.71 -17.39
C VAL A 164 -12.07 -24.12 -16.76
N PHE A 165 -13.03 -24.97 -16.39
CA PHE A 165 -14.20 -24.54 -15.62
C PHE A 165 -13.92 -24.66 -14.12
N TRP A 166 -14.04 -23.54 -13.40
CA TRP A 166 -13.79 -23.49 -11.97
C TRP A 166 -15.08 -23.70 -11.18
N SER A 167 -15.08 -24.70 -10.31
CA SER A 167 -16.19 -24.90 -9.38
C SER A 167 -16.19 -23.84 -8.26
N PRO A 168 -17.35 -23.48 -7.69
CA PRO A 168 -17.41 -22.56 -6.54
C PRO A 168 -16.56 -22.99 -5.34
N ARG A 169 -16.35 -24.30 -5.17
CA ARG A 169 -15.43 -24.84 -4.16
C ARG A 169 -13.99 -24.40 -4.40
N LYS A 170 -13.51 -24.42 -5.65
CA LYS A 170 -12.14 -23.99 -5.99
C LYS A 170 -11.92 -22.49 -5.78
N MET A 171 -12.94 -21.68 -6.05
CA MET A 171 -12.89 -20.25 -5.72
C MET A 171 -12.71 -20.04 -4.21
N ARG A 172 -13.49 -20.74 -3.37
CA ARG A 172 -13.38 -20.67 -1.90
C ARG A 172 -12.01 -21.12 -1.40
N GLU A 173 -11.47 -22.22 -1.94
CA GLU A 173 -10.13 -22.71 -1.60
C GLU A 173 -9.05 -21.66 -1.93
N ALA A 174 -9.14 -21.00 -3.08
CA ALA A 174 -8.17 -19.96 -3.43
C ALA A 174 -8.28 -18.72 -2.55
N TYR A 175 -9.49 -18.28 -2.18
CA TYR A 175 -9.66 -17.20 -1.20
C TYR A 175 -9.06 -17.56 0.16
N ALA A 176 -9.27 -18.80 0.63
CA ALA A 176 -8.68 -19.27 1.89
C ALA A 176 -7.13 -19.25 1.86
N ARG A 177 -6.53 -19.53 0.69
CA ARG A 177 -5.06 -19.43 0.54
C ARG A 177 -4.58 -17.99 0.55
N GLU A 178 -5.30 -17.08 -0.10
CA GLU A 178 -4.95 -15.66 -0.07
C GLU A 178 -5.02 -15.08 1.34
N THR A 179 -6.02 -15.47 2.15
CA THR A 179 -6.13 -15.00 3.53
C THR A 179 -4.99 -15.53 4.40
N VAL A 180 -4.59 -16.79 4.24
CA VAL A 180 -3.40 -17.34 4.91
C VAL A 180 -2.15 -16.59 4.50
N ARG A 181 -1.92 -16.41 3.19
CA ARG A 181 -0.76 -15.67 2.68
C ARG A 181 -0.66 -14.25 3.22
N GLN A 182 -1.80 -13.54 3.32
CA GLN A 182 -1.82 -12.18 3.90
C GLN A 182 -1.45 -12.18 5.39
N ARG A 183 -1.85 -13.21 6.14
CA ARG A 183 -1.45 -13.37 7.55
C ARG A 183 0.04 -13.64 7.68
N ASP A 184 0.55 -14.59 6.90
CA ASP A 184 1.98 -14.94 6.90
C ASP A 184 2.85 -13.71 6.53
N GLU A 185 2.47 -12.97 5.48
CA GLU A 185 3.14 -11.72 5.08
C GLU A 185 3.11 -10.66 6.19
N ALA A 186 2.00 -10.55 6.92
CA ALA A 186 1.88 -9.62 8.05
C ALA A 186 2.76 -10.05 9.24
N GLU A 187 2.78 -11.34 9.57
CA GLU A 187 3.63 -11.90 10.62
C GLU A 187 5.11 -11.73 10.28
N GLU A 188 5.52 -12.03 9.04
CA GLU A 188 6.89 -11.79 8.58
C GLU A 188 7.29 -10.33 8.71
N ASN A 189 6.41 -9.40 8.33
CA ASN A 189 6.69 -7.96 8.46
C ASN A 189 6.85 -7.55 9.91
N LEU A 190 6.04 -8.11 10.81
CA LEU A 190 6.15 -7.91 12.25
C LEU A 190 7.47 -8.49 12.79
N GLN A 191 7.89 -9.68 12.36
CA GLN A 191 9.18 -10.25 12.73
C GLN A 191 10.35 -9.41 12.20
N LYS A 192 10.26 -8.90 10.96
CA LYS A 192 11.25 -7.98 10.38
C LYS A 192 11.32 -6.68 11.16
N ALA A 193 10.22 -6.16 11.70
CA ALA A 193 10.20 -5.00 12.57
C ALA A 193 10.90 -5.30 13.90
N LYS A 194 10.51 -6.39 14.60
CA LYS A 194 11.13 -6.82 15.86
C LYS A 194 12.64 -7.04 15.74
N THR A 195 13.08 -7.69 14.65
CA THR A 195 14.52 -7.91 14.43
C THR A 195 15.29 -6.61 14.18
N LYS A 196 14.67 -5.59 13.57
CA LYS A 196 15.27 -4.25 13.46
C LYS A 196 15.41 -3.59 14.83
N GLU A 197 14.37 -3.63 15.65
CA GLU A 197 14.40 -3.08 17.02
C GLU A 197 15.48 -3.75 17.87
N LEU A 198 15.58 -5.08 17.85
CA LEU A 198 16.62 -5.82 18.56
C LEU A 198 18.04 -5.44 18.08
N ARG A 199 18.22 -5.22 16.77
CA ARG A 199 19.50 -4.76 16.21
C ARG A 199 19.86 -3.35 16.68
N GLU A 200 18.88 -2.46 16.78
CA GLU A 200 19.10 -1.09 17.29
C GLU A 200 19.44 -1.10 18.77
N ALA A 201 18.71 -1.88 19.57
CA ALA A 201 19.01 -2.07 20.99
C ALA A 201 20.42 -2.64 21.21
N ALA A 202 20.80 -3.68 20.45
CA ALA A 202 22.14 -4.26 20.52
C ALA A 202 23.25 -3.26 20.13
N LYS A 203 22.99 -2.40 19.13
CA LYS A 203 23.92 -1.31 18.78
C LYS A 203 24.07 -0.31 19.92
N LEU A 204 22.98 0.05 20.61
CA LEU A 204 23.02 0.95 21.76
C LEU A 204 23.80 0.34 22.94
N LEU A 205 23.58 -0.93 23.24
CA LEU A 205 24.33 -1.64 24.29
C LEU A 205 25.83 -1.68 23.97
N LYS A 206 26.20 -2.04 22.74
CA LYS A 206 27.62 -2.02 22.32
C LYS A 206 28.26 -0.64 22.42
N LYS A 207 27.51 0.43 22.14
CA LYS A 207 28.01 1.81 22.33
C LYS A 207 28.27 2.10 23.82
N ARG A 208 27.32 1.75 24.70
CA ARG A 208 27.48 1.92 26.16
C ARG A 208 28.66 1.11 26.71
N GLU A 209 28.83 -0.12 26.26
CA GLU A 209 29.98 -0.96 26.64
C GLU A 209 31.30 -0.35 26.16
N ALA A 210 31.35 0.12 24.91
CA ALA A 210 32.54 0.77 24.36
C ALA A 210 32.89 2.07 25.09
N GLU A 211 31.89 2.85 25.50
CA GLU A 211 32.06 4.03 26.37
C GLU A 211 32.60 3.63 27.74
N GLY A 212 32.04 2.59 28.37
CA GLY A 212 32.56 2.03 29.63
C GLY A 212 34.03 1.62 29.53
N TRP A 213 34.41 0.91 28.46
CA TRP A 213 35.80 0.54 28.18
C TRP A 213 36.74 1.73 27.92
N ARG A 214 36.22 2.87 27.45
CA ARG A 214 37.00 4.11 27.29
C ARG A 214 37.26 4.75 28.65
N VAL A 215 36.21 4.90 29.46
CA VAL A 215 36.32 5.45 30.83
C VAL A 215 37.27 4.61 31.68
N GLU A 216 37.18 3.29 31.62
CA GLU A 216 38.08 2.41 32.39
C GLU A 216 39.54 2.55 31.94
N ARG A 217 39.77 2.70 30.64
CA ARG A 217 41.12 2.97 30.11
C ARG A 217 41.67 4.31 30.57
N GLU A 218 40.83 5.35 30.67
CA GLU A 218 41.22 6.66 31.19
C GLU A 218 41.56 6.58 32.69
N ARG A 219 40.73 5.91 33.49
CA ARG A 219 41.02 5.65 34.91
C ARG A 219 42.35 4.94 35.13
N LEU A 220 42.61 3.86 34.37
CA LEU A 220 43.88 3.14 34.45
C LEU A 220 45.08 4.00 34.03
N LYS A 221 44.91 4.92 33.08
CA LYS A 221 45.97 5.87 32.70
C LYS A 221 46.23 6.86 33.83
N GLU A 222 45.20 7.46 34.42
CA GLU A 222 45.32 8.38 35.53
C GLU A 222 46.01 7.73 36.74
N GLU A 223 45.65 6.49 37.07
CA GLU A 223 46.33 5.74 38.14
C GLU A 223 47.81 5.50 37.84
N ARG A 224 48.14 5.15 36.59
CA ARG A 224 49.54 4.98 36.16
C ARG A 224 50.31 6.28 36.26
N GLU A 225 49.72 7.40 35.85
CA GLU A 225 50.35 8.72 35.96
C GLU A 225 50.52 9.14 37.43
N LYS A 226 49.54 8.91 38.31
CA LYS A 226 49.68 9.11 39.77
C LYS A 226 50.80 8.25 40.38
N LYS A 227 50.89 6.97 39.98
CA LYS A 227 51.97 6.06 40.42
C LYS A 227 53.34 6.52 39.90
N LYS A 228 53.43 7.04 38.69
CA LYS A 228 54.68 7.62 38.16
C LYS A 228 55.04 8.92 38.88
N ALA A 229 54.08 9.81 39.11
CA ALA A 229 54.28 11.09 39.80
C ALA A 229 54.74 10.88 41.25
N THR A 230 54.13 9.95 41.98
CA THR A 230 54.56 9.59 43.34
C THR A 230 55.97 9.00 43.37
N LYS A 231 56.29 8.08 42.46
CA LYS A 231 57.67 7.55 42.32
C LYS A 231 58.66 8.67 41.97
N ALA A 232 58.34 9.55 41.02
CA ALA A 232 59.19 10.67 40.64
C ALA A 232 59.41 11.64 41.81
N ALA A 233 58.37 11.95 42.59
CA ALA A 233 58.47 12.77 43.79
C ALA A 233 59.33 12.10 44.87
N GLN A 234 59.22 10.78 45.06
CA GLN A 234 60.09 10.01 45.96
C GLN A 234 61.56 10.06 45.51
N TYR A 235 61.83 9.85 44.22
CA TYR A 235 63.17 9.95 43.67
C TYR A 235 63.75 11.38 43.78
N ALA A 236 62.93 12.41 43.58
CA ALA A 236 63.33 13.80 43.74
C ALA A 236 63.73 14.10 45.20
N ARG A 237 62.94 13.66 46.18
CA ARG A 237 63.26 13.79 47.62
C ARG A 237 64.57 13.09 47.98
N GLN A 238 64.77 11.85 47.53
CA GLN A 238 66.04 11.13 47.77
C GLN A 238 67.23 11.83 47.11
N LYS A 239 67.03 12.47 45.95
CA LYS A 239 68.06 13.24 45.28
C LYS A 239 68.40 14.51 46.06
N GLU A 240 67.39 15.26 46.51
CA GLU A 240 67.57 16.45 47.36
C GLU A 240 68.29 16.11 48.66
N GLU A 241 67.95 14.99 49.32
CA GLU A 241 68.67 14.49 50.50
C GLU A 241 70.14 14.13 50.20
N ARG A 242 70.41 13.47 49.07
CA ARG A 242 71.78 13.18 48.65
C ARG A 242 72.58 14.45 48.34
N ASP A 243 71.94 15.42 47.71
CA ASP A 243 72.56 16.68 47.33
C ASP A 243 72.76 17.57 48.58
N SER A 244 71.88 17.53 49.58
CA SER A 244 72.09 18.21 50.88
C SER A 244 73.23 17.59 51.68
N VAL A 245 73.35 16.24 51.68
CA VAL A 245 74.49 15.54 52.30
C VAL A 245 75.81 15.88 51.61
N LYS A 246 75.82 16.00 50.28
CA LYS A 246 77.00 16.42 49.51
C LYS A 246 77.33 17.90 49.71
N ALA A 247 76.34 18.79 49.86
CA ALA A 247 76.56 20.20 50.12
C ALA A 247 77.20 20.46 51.50
N LEU A 248 77.00 19.56 52.45
CA LEU A 248 77.70 19.58 53.75
C LEU A 248 79.15 19.08 53.66
N GLN A 249 79.57 18.46 52.54
CA GLN A 249 80.96 18.05 52.31
C GLN A 249 81.72 19.12 51.49
N LEU A 250 82.49 19.98 52.17
CA LEU A 250 83.43 20.90 51.52
C LEU A 250 84.47 20.13 50.67
N PRO A 251 84.70 20.49 49.39
CA PRO A 251 85.63 19.76 48.55
C PRO A 251 87.08 20.19 48.81
N LYS A 252 87.96 19.23 49.14
CA LYS A 252 89.42 19.42 49.14
C LYS A 252 90.01 19.10 47.76
N LYS A 253 90.78 20.08 47.27
CA LYS A 253 91.56 20.18 46.02
C LYS A 253 92.48 18.98 45.74
N GLY A 254 92.67 18.62 44.46
CA GLY A 254 93.76 17.76 43.99
C GLY A 254 93.89 17.76 42.45
N LYS A 255 95.11 17.93 41.92
CA LYS A 255 95.45 18.25 40.51
C LYS A 255 95.80 17.02 39.63
N ARG A 256 95.46 17.12 38.33
CA ARG A 256 96.05 16.52 37.08
C ARG A 256 96.10 14.97 36.97
N GLN A 257 96.00 14.30 35.81
CA GLN A 257 96.68 14.44 34.50
C GLN A 257 95.87 13.84 33.32
N ALA A 258 96.31 14.12 32.09
CA ALA A 258 95.67 13.85 30.80
C ALA A 258 95.82 12.43 30.19
N SER A 259 94.86 12.15 29.29
CA SER A 259 94.80 11.25 28.11
C SER A 259 95.24 9.78 28.17
N ARG A 260 94.26 8.88 27.96
CA ARG A 260 94.38 7.63 27.16
C ARG A 260 93.09 7.41 26.33
N PRO A 261 93.17 7.01 25.04
CA PRO A 261 91.99 6.76 24.22
C PRO A 261 91.38 5.39 24.54
N PRO A 262 90.04 5.21 24.51
CA PRO A 262 89.45 3.89 24.61
C PRO A 262 89.56 3.12 23.28
N THR A 263 90.08 1.91 23.41
CA THR A 263 90.15 0.86 22.40
C THR A 263 88.75 0.47 21.90
N THR A 264 88.66 0.25 20.60
CA THR A 264 87.47 -0.23 19.89
C THR A 264 87.10 -1.63 20.37
N SER A 265 85.87 -1.84 20.84
CA SER A 265 85.33 -3.17 21.11
C SER A 265 84.03 -3.41 20.30
N ASN A 266 84.14 -4.41 19.42
CA ASN A 266 83.14 -5.22 18.73
C ASN A 266 81.69 -4.71 18.70
N LYS A 267 81.34 -4.07 17.59
CA LYS A 267 79.95 -3.90 17.13
C LYS A 267 79.40 -5.29 16.74
N ARG A 268 78.65 -5.93 17.64
CA ARG A 268 77.75 -7.04 17.28
C ARG A 268 76.71 -6.49 16.31
N GLN A 269 76.95 -6.70 15.01
CA GLN A 269 75.90 -6.58 14.01
C GLN A 269 74.84 -7.65 14.32
N LYS A 270 73.64 -7.20 14.64
CA LYS A 270 72.47 -8.08 14.70
C LYS A 270 72.15 -8.42 13.25
N LEU A 271 72.46 -9.65 12.87
CA LEU A 271 72.04 -10.27 11.62
C LEU A 271 70.51 -10.18 11.56
N VAL A 272 70.00 -9.33 10.65
CA VAL A 272 68.66 -9.46 10.11
C VAL A 272 68.70 -10.69 9.22
N GLY A 273 68.50 -11.86 9.84
CA GLY A 273 68.23 -13.12 9.16
C GLY A 273 66.75 -13.18 8.82
N GLY A 274 66.34 -12.41 7.81
CA GLY A 274 65.09 -12.66 7.09
C GLY A 274 65.38 -13.65 5.97
N GLN A 275 65.19 -14.94 6.22
CA GLN A 275 65.00 -15.91 5.13
C GLN A 275 63.58 -15.76 4.57
N PRO A 276 63.41 -15.68 3.24
CA PRO A 276 62.20 -16.13 2.58
C PRO A 276 62.33 -17.64 2.37
N GLY A 277 61.87 -18.42 3.35
CA GLY A 277 61.50 -19.81 3.13
C GLY A 277 60.08 -19.84 2.56
N HIS A 278 59.95 -20.10 1.27
CA HIS A 278 58.68 -20.48 0.65
C HIS A 278 58.29 -21.87 1.16
N ALA A 279 57.54 -21.93 2.26
CA ALA A 279 56.64 -23.02 2.59
C ALA A 279 55.23 -22.43 2.54
N GLN A 280 54.53 -22.69 1.44
CA GLN A 280 53.17 -22.25 1.21
C GLN A 280 52.23 -23.24 1.90
N VAL A 281 51.78 -22.90 3.11
CA VAL A 281 50.51 -23.37 3.68
C VAL A 281 49.77 -22.12 4.12
N GLN A 282 48.70 -21.79 3.40
CA GLN A 282 47.76 -20.73 3.74
C GLN A 282 46.46 -21.39 4.22
N ASP A 283 46.12 -21.17 5.48
CA ASP A 283 44.75 -21.14 6.01
C ASP A 283 44.64 -19.76 6.70
N GLU A 284 43.73 -18.81 6.48
CA GLU A 284 42.63 -18.54 5.55
C GLU A 284 42.40 -17.00 5.68
N PRO A 285 41.96 -16.26 4.65
CA PRO A 285 40.53 -15.97 4.61
C PRO A 285 40.00 -16.00 3.17
N LEU A 286 38.92 -16.74 2.95
CA LEU A 286 38.18 -16.80 1.70
C LEU A 286 37.85 -15.38 1.20
N GLY A 287 38.56 -14.95 0.16
CA GLY A 287 38.16 -13.84 -0.67
C GLY A 287 36.79 -14.13 -1.28
N LEU A 288 35.92 -13.13 -1.28
CA LEU A 288 34.57 -13.20 -1.83
C LEU A 288 34.59 -13.83 -3.24
N PRO A 289 33.70 -14.80 -3.53
CA PRO A 289 33.67 -15.44 -4.84
C PRO A 289 33.29 -14.42 -5.91
N HIS A 290 34.09 -14.39 -6.99
CA HIS A 290 33.68 -13.68 -8.21
C HIS A 290 32.36 -14.27 -8.70
N LYS A 291 31.32 -13.45 -8.85
CA LYS A 291 30.02 -13.89 -9.38
C LYS A 291 30.20 -14.28 -10.84
N VAL A 292 30.12 -15.58 -11.12
CA VAL A 292 30.12 -16.16 -12.47
C VAL A 292 28.66 -16.28 -12.93
N THR A 293 28.36 -15.96 -14.19
CA THR A 293 27.05 -16.27 -14.79
C THR A 293 26.94 -17.76 -15.08
N SER A 294 25.74 -18.31 -15.35
CA SER A 294 25.57 -19.74 -15.62
C SER A 294 26.37 -20.26 -16.84
N CYS A 295 26.97 -19.36 -17.63
CA CYS A 295 27.78 -19.67 -18.82
C CYS A 295 29.30 -19.47 -18.60
N GLY A 296 29.77 -19.34 -17.35
CA GLY A 296 31.21 -19.44 -17.04
C GLY A 296 32.07 -18.19 -17.29
N ARG A 297 31.50 -17.02 -17.57
CA ARG A 297 32.28 -15.79 -17.80
C ARG A 297 32.42 -14.95 -16.53
N ASN A 298 33.63 -14.41 -16.33
CA ASN A 298 34.01 -13.68 -15.13
C ASN A 298 33.65 -12.18 -15.23
N ILE A 299 32.96 -11.62 -14.24
CA ILE A 299 32.50 -10.22 -14.25
C ILE A 299 33.53 -9.34 -13.52
N LYS A 300 34.11 -8.35 -14.21
CA LYS A 300 34.93 -7.30 -13.61
C LYS A 300 34.06 -6.07 -13.32
N LEU A 301 33.96 -5.66 -12.05
CA LEU A 301 33.26 -4.43 -11.67
C LEU A 301 34.13 -3.18 -11.98
N PRO A 302 33.54 -2.10 -12.54
CA PRO A 302 34.26 -0.86 -12.80
C PRO A 302 34.64 -0.12 -11.51
N SER A 303 35.78 0.60 -11.54
CA SER A 303 36.43 1.21 -10.37
C SER A 303 35.60 2.22 -9.59
N LYS A 304 34.52 2.74 -10.18
CA LYS A 304 33.59 3.67 -9.53
C LYS A 304 32.73 3.02 -8.43
N PHE A 305 32.71 1.69 -8.37
CA PHE A 305 31.95 0.90 -7.40
C PHE A 305 32.83 -0.02 -6.55
N ARG A 306 34.15 0.27 -6.47
CA ARG A 306 35.10 -0.44 -5.63
C ARG A 306 35.43 0.36 -4.38
#